data_AF-A0A6G3SQS4-F1
#
_entry.id   AF-A0A6G3SQS4-F1
#
_cell.length_a   1.000
_cell.length_b   1.000
_cell.length_c   1.000
_cell.angle_alpha   90.00
_cell.angle_beta   90.00
_cell.angle_gamma   90.00
#
_symmetry.space_group_name_H-M   'P 1'
#
loop_
_entity.id
_entity.type
_entity.pdbx_description
1 polymer ?
#
loop_
_entity_poly.entity_id
_entity_poly.type
_entity_poly.pdbx_seq_one_letter_code
_entity_poly.pdbx_strand_id
1 'polypeptide(L)'
;MGWWQVGADTLASSRFVVSPLAEAVASLLVLERATAAHPGERAWLETHLPAYRRWKADDPVSALVIGAALAPRWIADFLIPVPDPAPPGQAPPSFADELTPVRATPPDRARAEL
;
A
#
# COMPACT_ATOMS: atom_id res chain seq x y z
N MET A 1 1.60 11.84 19.95
CA MET A 1 1.23 12.32 18.61
C MET A 1 0.72 13.73 18.73
N GLY A 2 1.39 14.70 18.10
CA GLY A 2 0.93 16.08 18.05
C GLY A 2 -0.32 16.22 17.17
N TRP A 3 -1.12 17.26 17.44
CA TRP A 3 -2.21 17.65 16.54
C TRP A 3 -1.63 18.41 15.34
N TRP A 4 -1.94 17.94 14.14
CA TRP A 4 -1.62 18.64 12.89
C TRP A 4 -2.91 19.23 12.33
N GLN A 5 -2.94 20.55 12.13
CA GLN A 5 -4.05 21.23 11.47
C GLN A 5 -3.74 21.37 9.98
N VAL A 6 -4.45 20.62 9.14
CA VAL A 6 -4.38 20.73 7.68
C VAL A 6 -5.59 21.55 7.20
N GLY A 7 -5.38 22.86 7.04
CA GLY A 7 -6.45 23.79 6.63
C GLY A 7 -6.69 23.82 5.12
N ALA A 8 -7.75 24.53 4.70
CA ALA A 8 -8.10 24.67 3.28
C ALA A 8 -6.97 25.29 2.45
N ASP A 9 -6.30 26.32 2.99
CA ASP A 9 -5.18 26.98 2.29
C ASP A 9 -3.99 26.03 2.11
N THR A 10 -3.69 25.21 3.14
CA THR A 10 -2.65 24.18 3.05
C THR A 10 -2.98 23.14 1.99
N LEU A 11 -4.23 22.68 1.93
CA LEU A 11 -4.70 21.74 0.90
C LEU A 11 -4.61 22.38 -0.49
N ALA A 12 -5.06 23.62 -0.64
CA ALA A 12 -5.05 24.35 -1.91
C ALA A 12 -3.63 24.61 -2.42
N SER A 13 -2.65 24.79 -1.53
CA SER A 13 -1.24 24.95 -1.90
C SER A 13 -0.47 23.63 -2.04
N SER A 14 -1.07 22.49 -1.70
CA SER A 14 -0.42 21.18 -1.74
C SER A 14 -0.43 20.57 -3.13
N ARG A 15 0.51 19.64 -3.36
CA ARG A 15 0.52 18.79 -4.55
C ARG A 15 0.15 17.37 -4.15
N PHE A 16 -0.69 16.75 -4.95
CA PHE A 16 -1.09 15.36 -4.78
C PHE A 16 -0.49 14.54 -5.92
N VAL A 17 -0.04 13.34 -5.59
CA VAL A 17 0.46 12.35 -6.54
C VAL A 17 -0.33 11.06 -6.35
N VAL A 18 -0.66 10.41 -7.46
CA VAL A 18 -1.26 9.08 -7.45
C VAL A 18 -0.13 8.07 -7.57
N SER A 19 -0.08 7.11 -6.64
CA SER A 19 0.92 6.04 -6.63
C SER A 19 0.24 4.71 -6.96
N PRO A 20 0.55 4.09 -8.12
CA PRO A 20 0.08 2.75 -8.44
C PRO A 20 0.46 1.70 -7.38
N LEU A 21 1.62 1.82 -6.72
CA LEU A 21 2.02 0.96 -5.61
C LEU A 21 1.13 1.15 -4.39
N ALA A 22 0.83 2.39 -4.00
CA ALA A 22 -0.05 2.67 -2.88
C ALA A 22 -1.47 2.10 -3.11
N GLU A 23 -2.01 2.24 -4.32
CA GLU A 23 -3.30 1.65 -4.71
C GLU A 23 -3.27 0.11 -4.67
N ALA A 24 -2.18 -0.50 -5.12
CA ALA A 24 -1.98 -1.95 -5.05
C ALA A 24 -1.89 -2.45 -3.59
N VAL A 25 -1.15 -1.76 -2.73
CA VAL A 25 -1.05 -2.07 -1.30
C VAL A 25 -2.39 -1.86 -0.60
N ALA A 26 -3.15 -0.81 -0.95
CA ALA A 26 -4.51 -0.60 -0.44
C ALA A 26 -5.44 -1.76 -0.84
N SER A 27 -5.35 -2.25 -2.08
CA SER A 27 -6.11 -3.43 -2.53
C SER A 27 -5.70 -4.69 -1.76
N LEU A 28 -4.40 -4.89 -1.50
CA LEU A 28 -3.89 -5.98 -0.68
C LEU A 28 -4.39 -5.89 0.77
N LEU A 29 -4.46 -4.68 1.33
CA LEU A 29 -4.99 -4.43 2.67
C LEU A 29 -6.48 -4.77 2.76
N VAL A 30 -7.26 -4.45 1.73
CA VAL A 30 -8.69 -4.84 1.65
C VAL A 30 -8.83 -6.37 1.62
N LEU A 31 -7.99 -7.07 0.86
CA LEU A 31 -7.96 -8.54 0.83
C LEU A 31 -7.55 -9.15 2.18
N GLU A 32 -6.53 -8.60 2.83
CA GLU A 32 -6.08 -9.06 4.16
C GLU A 32 -7.14 -8.86 5.24
N ARG A 33 -7.83 -7.71 5.22
CA ARG A 33 -8.93 -7.43 6.15
C ARG A 33 -10.19 -8.23 5.83
N ALA A 34 -10.33 -8.68 4.58
CA ALA A 34 -11.49 -9.40 4.06
C ALA A 34 -12.83 -8.72 4.38
N THR A 35 -12.83 -7.40 4.51
CA THR A 35 -13.97 -6.59 4.96
C THR A 35 -14.08 -5.35 4.10
N ALA A 36 -15.26 -5.10 3.55
CA ALA A 36 -15.55 -3.91 2.76
C ALA A 36 -15.80 -2.71 3.68
N ALA A 37 -15.00 -1.66 3.54
CA ALA A 37 -15.24 -0.34 4.13
C ALA A 37 -16.26 0.47 3.32
N HIS A 38 -16.35 0.22 2.00
CA HIS A 38 -17.34 0.84 1.11
C HIS A 38 -18.19 -0.23 0.41
N PRO A 39 -19.51 0.00 0.17
CA PRO A 39 -20.37 -0.99 -0.50
C PRO A 39 -19.83 -1.49 -1.85
N GLY A 40 -19.12 -0.64 -2.60
CA GLY A 40 -18.51 -0.99 -3.88
C GLY A 40 -17.39 -2.04 -3.79
N GLU A 41 -16.76 -2.22 -2.62
CA GLU A 41 -15.68 -3.20 -2.43
C GLU A 41 -16.23 -4.63 -2.27
N ARG A 42 -17.53 -4.81 -1.99
CA ARG A 42 -18.13 -6.13 -1.75
C ARG A 42 -18.02 -7.04 -2.96
N ALA A 43 -18.45 -6.55 -4.13
CA ALA A 43 -18.39 -7.32 -5.37
C ALA A 43 -16.93 -7.64 -5.77
N TRP A 44 -16.01 -6.70 -5.50
CA TRP A 44 -14.58 -6.90 -5.73
C TRP A 44 -14.01 -8.00 -4.81
N LEU A 45 -14.34 -7.96 -3.51
CA LEU A 45 -13.93 -8.99 -2.56
C LEU A 45 -14.52 -10.36 -2.91
N GLU A 46 -15.79 -10.44 -3.26
CA GLU A 46 -16.42 -11.70 -3.72
C GLU A 46 -15.66 -12.31 -4.90
N THR A 47 -15.18 -11.46 -5.81
CA THR A 47 -14.44 -11.88 -7.01
C THR A 47 -13.01 -12.34 -6.68
N HIS A 48 -12.26 -11.60 -5.84
CA HIS A 48 -10.82 -11.77 -5.71
C HIS A 48 -10.37 -12.49 -4.42
N LEU A 49 -11.15 -12.41 -3.34
CA LEU A 49 -10.78 -12.97 -2.04
C LEU A 49 -10.54 -14.50 -2.06
N PRO A 50 -11.31 -15.33 -2.80
CA PRO A 50 -11.04 -16.76 -2.87
C PRO A 50 -9.68 -17.09 -3.47
N ALA A 51 -9.27 -16.38 -4.52
CA ALA A 51 -7.96 -16.57 -5.15
C ALA A 51 -6.83 -16.15 -4.23
N TYR A 52 -6.99 -15.03 -3.54
CA TYR A 52 -6.02 -14.55 -2.56
C TYR A 52 -5.82 -15.54 -1.39
N ARG A 53 -6.91 -16.10 -0.86
CA ARG A 53 -6.83 -17.11 0.21
C ARG A 53 -6.13 -18.40 -0.23
N ARG A 54 -6.34 -18.84 -1.48
CA ARG A 54 -5.60 -19.97 -2.04
C ARG A 54 -4.10 -19.66 -2.11
N TRP A 55 -3.75 -18.50 -2.68
CA TRP A 55 -2.36 -18.06 -2.74
C TRP A 55 -1.69 -18.03 -1.35
N LYS A 56 -2.36 -17.52 -0.32
CA LYS A 56 -1.84 -17.52 1.06
C LYS A 56 -1.63 -18.93 1.63
N ALA A 57 -2.50 -19.87 1.28
CA ALA A 57 -2.36 -21.27 1.72
C ALA A 57 -1.19 -21.97 1.01
N ASP A 58 -0.97 -21.63 -0.26
CA ASP A 58 0.09 -22.20 -1.09
C ASP A 58 1.48 -21.58 -0.78
N ASP A 59 1.53 -20.33 -0.29
CA ASP A 59 2.75 -19.63 0.11
C ASP A 59 2.66 -19.04 1.54
N PRO A 60 2.82 -19.89 2.57
CA PRO A 60 2.64 -19.48 3.96
C PRO A 60 3.72 -18.48 4.43
N VAL A 61 4.91 -18.49 3.83
CA VAL A 61 5.99 -17.57 4.23
C VAL A 61 5.68 -16.16 3.76
N SER A 62 5.32 -15.98 2.48
CA SER A 62 4.91 -14.67 1.98
C SER A 62 3.64 -14.17 2.69
N ALA A 63 2.70 -15.07 3.01
CA ALA A 63 1.51 -14.74 3.78
C ALA A 63 1.84 -14.17 5.18
N LEU A 64 2.84 -14.73 5.88
CA LEU A 64 3.30 -14.21 7.17
C LEU A 64 3.96 -12.84 7.03
N VAL A 65 4.79 -12.66 6.00
CA VAL A 65 5.42 -11.36 5.71
C VAL A 65 4.38 -10.28 5.45
N ILE A 66 3.38 -10.56 4.61
CA ILE A 66 2.29 -9.60 4.33
C ILE A 66 1.49 -9.31 5.61
N GLY A 67 1.16 -10.35 6.38
CA GLY A 67 0.42 -10.18 7.64
C GLY A 67 1.16 -9.30 8.66
N ALA A 68 2.49 -9.44 8.75
CA ALA A 68 3.33 -8.59 9.59
C ALA A 68 3.42 -7.16 9.04
N ALA A 69 3.64 -7.03 7.73
CA ALA A 69 3.79 -5.73 7.08
C ALA A 69 2.50 -4.89 7.03
N LEU A 70 1.33 -5.52 7.10
CA LEU A 70 0.00 -4.88 7.04
C LEU A 70 -0.77 -5.02 8.36
N ALA A 71 -0.05 -4.91 9.48
CA ALA A 71 -0.63 -5.06 10.81
C ALA A 71 -1.75 -4.04 11.13
N PRO A 72 -2.64 -4.33 12.12
CA PRO A 72 -3.65 -3.37 12.52
C PRO A 72 -3.04 -2.03 12.93
N ARG A 73 -3.42 -0.96 12.21
CA ARG A 73 -2.97 0.44 12.41
C ARG A 73 -1.52 0.72 12.01
N TRP A 74 -0.84 -0.20 11.32
CA TRP A 74 0.53 -0.03 10.85
C TRP A 74 0.69 -0.61 9.44
N ILE A 75 1.45 0.07 8.60
CA ILE A 75 1.93 -0.46 7.32
C ILE A 75 3.44 -0.28 7.38
N ALA A 76 4.21 -1.33 7.09
CA ALA A 76 5.66 -1.24 7.05
C ALA A 76 6.09 -0.17 6.02
N ASP A 77 6.91 0.78 6.45
CA ASP A 77 7.26 1.96 5.65
C ASP A 77 7.89 1.56 4.30
N PHE A 78 8.66 0.47 4.26
CA PHE A 78 9.30 -0.03 3.04
C PHE A 78 8.31 -0.51 1.97
N LEU A 79 7.06 -0.82 2.31
CA LEU A 79 6.02 -1.22 1.34
C LEU A 79 5.38 -0.01 0.64
N ILE A 80 5.40 1.15 1.28
CA ILE A 80 4.79 2.39 0.79
C ILE A 80 5.81 3.53 0.83
N PRO A 81 6.94 3.39 0.10
CA PRO A 81 7.91 4.46 0.01
C PRO A 81 7.23 5.73 -0.54
N VAL A 82 7.68 6.90 -0.08
CA VAL A 82 7.15 8.18 -0.56
C VAL A 82 7.35 8.23 -2.08
N PRO A 83 6.28 8.35 -2.88
CA PRO A 83 6.38 8.38 -4.33
C PRO A 83 7.15 9.62 -4.77
N ASP A 84 8.06 9.44 -5.74
CA ASP A 84 8.77 10.56 -6.36
C ASP A 84 7.84 11.22 -7.39
N PRO A 85 7.39 12.48 -7.16
CA PRO A 85 6.45 13.12 -8.06
C PRO A 85 7.12 13.43 -9.40
N ALA A 86 6.50 12.96 -10.49
CA ALA A 86 6.96 13.31 -11.82
C ALA A 86 6.95 14.84 -12.05
N PRO A 87 7.92 15.38 -12.82
CA PRO A 87 7.90 16.78 -13.19
C PRO A 87 6.60 17.17 -13.91
N PRO A 88 6.15 18.44 -13.80
CA PRO A 88 4.96 18.90 -14.51
C PRO A 88 5.02 18.59 -16.00
N GLY A 89 3.96 17.98 -16.53
CA GLY A 89 3.86 17.60 -17.94
C GLY A 89 4.48 16.24 -18.29
N GLN A 90 5.00 15.50 -17.32
CA GLN A 90 5.46 14.13 -17.49
C GLN A 90 4.48 13.11 -16.90
N ALA A 91 4.56 11.87 -17.37
CA ALA A 91 3.78 10.78 -16.81
C ALA A 91 4.24 10.47 -15.38
N PRO A 92 3.31 10.12 -14.46
CA PRO A 92 3.67 9.63 -13.14
C PRO A 92 4.50 8.33 -13.23
N PRO A 93 5.25 7.97 -12.18
CA PRO A 93 5.99 6.71 -12.15
C PRO A 93 5.04 5.51 -12.33
N SER A 94 5.52 4.50 -13.04
CA SER A 94 4.77 3.25 -13.19
C SER A 94 4.83 2.43 -11.90
N PHE A 95 3.94 1.44 -11.77
CA PHE A 95 4.03 0.45 -10.69
C PHE A 95 5.41 -0.21 -10.60
N ALA A 96 6.04 -0.51 -11.75
CA ALA A 96 7.36 -1.14 -11.78
C ALA A 96 8.45 -0.18 -11.25
N ASP A 97 8.35 1.11 -11.57
CA ASP A 97 9.27 2.13 -11.07
C ASP A 97 9.13 2.26 -9.55
N GLU A 98 7.90 2.36 -9.04
CA GLU A 98 7.63 2.45 -7.61
C GLU A 98 7.99 1.18 -6.83
N LEU A 99 7.98 0.01 -7.48
CA LEU A 99 8.39 -1.25 -6.86
C LEU A 99 9.93 -1.38 -6.71
N THR A 100 10.69 -0.61 -7.48
CA THR A 100 12.17 -0.62 -7.43
C THR A 100 12.72 -0.31 -6.03
N PRO A 101 12.35 0.80 -5.36
CA PRO A 101 12.81 1.07 -3.99
C PRO A 101 12.37 0.01 -2.99
N VAL A 102 11.17 -0.57 -3.13
CA VAL A 102 10.71 -1.68 -2.27
C VAL A 102 11.68 -2.86 -2.38
N ARG A 103 12.03 -3.27 -3.60
CA ARG A 103 12.98 -4.37 -3.86
C ARG A 103 14.41 -4.06 -3.41
N ALA A 104 14.79 -2.79 -3.42
CA ALA A 104 16.09 -2.33 -2.96
C ALA A 104 16.18 -2.22 -1.42
N THR A 105 15.09 -2.46 -0.69
CA THR A 105 15.07 -2.38 0.78
C THR A 105 16.06 -3.39 1.38
N PRO A 106 17.04 -2.92 2.19
CA PRO A 106 17.95 -3.81 2.88
C PRO A 106 17.20 -4.81 3.78
N PRO A 107 17.58 -6.11 3.80
CA PRO A 107 16.85 -7.11 4.58
C PRO A 107 16.79 -6.85 6.08
N ASP A 108 17.80 -6.20 6.65
CA ASP A 108 17.83 -5.75 8.04
C ASP A 108 16.79 -4.65 8.30
N ARG A 109 16.66 -3.69 7.39
CA ARG A 109 15.61 -2.67 7.45
C ARG A 109 14.22 -3.28 7.32
N ALA A 110 14.00 -4.14 6.33
CA ALA A 110 12.71 -4.80 6.15
C ALA A 110 12.29 -5.56 7.42
N ARG A 111 13.20 -6.34 8.03
CA ARG A 111 12.92 -7.06 9.28
C ARG A 111 12.65 -6.17 10.49
N ALA A 112 13.21 -4.96 10.53
CA ALA A 112 12.95 -4.02 11.61
C ALA A 112 11.54 -3.39 11.52
N GLU A 113 10.92 -3.43 10.34
CA GLU A 113 9.60 -2.83 10.07
C GLU A 113 8.45 -3.87 10.01
N LEU A 114 8.76 -5.18 10.11
CA LEU A 114 7.82 -6.32 10.19
C LEU A 114 7.57 -6.73 11.65
#